data_AF-A0A8R2ALI1-F1
#
_entry.id   AF-A0A8R2ALI1-F1
#
_cell.length_a   1.000
_cell.length_b   1.000
_cell.length_c   1.000
_cell.angle_alpha   90.00
_cell.angle_beta   90.00
_cell.angle_gamma   90.00
#
_symmetry.space_group_name_H-M   'P 1'
#
loop_
_entity.id
_entity.type
_entity.pdbx_description
1 polymer ?
#
loop_
_entity_poly.entity_id
_entity_poly.type
_entity_poly.pdbx_seq_one_letter_code
_entity_poly.pdbx_strand_id
1 'polypeptide(L)'
;MNKIIFIALTICIYEVYSYDYVNKYDENNGDKKDSESEDYWGDPENLEKPSYNLNEAPELFKKFITDYQRQYKDESEYNLRYTYFVQNLKDIIELNAKNKHSSSDINMFADYSPSELASLG
;
A
#
# COMPACT_ATOMS: atom_id res chain seq x y z
N MET A 1 -18.02 31.77 -33.70
CA MET A 1 -18.23 31.30 -32.31
C MET A 1 -18.50 29.81 -32.37
N ASN A 2 -17.48 28.97 -32.15
CA ASN A 2 -17.63 27.51 -32.16
C ASN A 2 -17.36 27.01 -30.74
N LYS A 3 -18.44 26.63 -30.02
CA LYS A 3 -18.35 25.93 -28.74
C LYS A 3 -18.18 24.44 -29.05
N ILE A 4 -16.95 23.97 -29.13
CA ILE A 4 -16.66 22.54 -29.13
C ILE A 4 -16.70 22.10 -27.67
N ILE A 5 -17.71 21.30 -27.36
CA ILE A 5 -18.06 20.75 -26.07
C ILE A 5 -17.06 19.63 -25.75
N PHE A 6 -16.16 19.86 -24.79
CA PHE A 6 -15.29 18.83 -24.19
C PHE A 6 -16.12 17.98 -23.22
N ILE A 7 -16.85 16.99 -23.72
CA ILE A 7 -17.52 16.00 -22.87
C ILE A 7 -17.30 14.62 -23.48
N ALA A 8 -16.16 13.98 -23.17
CA ALA A 8 -15.96 12.54 -23.33
C ALA A 8 -14.69 12.00 -22.64
N LEU A 9 -14.25 12.57 -21.51
CA LEU A 9 -13.15 11.96 -20.72
C LEU A 9 -13.48 11.79 -19.23
N THR A 10 -14.67 12.18 -18.80
CA THR A 10 -15.12 12.05 -17.40
C THR A 10 -15.83 10.73 -17.09
N ILE A 11 -16.12 9.87 -18.09
CA ILE A 11 -16.87 8.63 -17.86
C ILE A 11 -15.94 7.43 -17.55
N CYS A 12 -14.67 7.43 -17.96
CA CYS A 12 -13.79 6.27 -17.74
C CYS A 12 -13.24 6.12 -16.31
N ILE A 13 -13.48 7.07 -15.40
CA ILE A 13 -12.97 7.02 -14.02
C ILE A 13 -13.93 6.40 -13.00
N TYR A 14 -15.20 6.16 -13.35
CA TYR A 14 -16.17 5.61 -12.39
C TYR A 14 -16.30 4.08 -12.39
N GLU A 15 -15.88 3.38 -13.45
CA GLU A 15 -16.05 1.92 -13.55
C GLU A 15 -14.82 1.08 -13.11
N VAL A 16 -13.72 1.72 -12.71
CA VAL A 16 -12.52 1.01 -12.19
C VAL A 16 -12.53 0.91 -10.66
N TYR A 17 -13.64 1.24 -9.99
CA TYR A 17 -13.81 1.21 -8.53
C TYR A 17 -14.53 -0.05 -8.01
N SER A 18 -14.42 -1.20 -8.68
CA SER A 18 -14.73 -2.50 -8.05
C SER A 18 -13.48 -3.36 -8.02
N TYR A 19 -12.58 -3.06 -7.08
CA TYR A 19 -11.62 -4.07 -6.65
C TYR A 19 -12.39 -5.09 -5.82
N ASP A 20 -12.64 -6.25 -6.41
CA ASP A 20 -13.06 -7.44 -5.69
C ASP A 20 -11.97 -7.79 -4.69
N TYR A 21 -12.20 -7.47 -3.42
CA TYR A 21 -11.42 -7.96 -2.29
C TYR A 21 -11.78 -9.45 -2.11
N VAL A 22 -11.22 -10.29 -2.98
CA VAL A 22 -11.42 -11.74 -2.93
C VAL A 22 -10.63 -12.28 -1.73
N ASN A 23 -11.34 -12.43 -0.62
CA ASN A 23 -10.97 -13.33 0.47
C ASN A 23 -10.68 -14.71 -0.12
N LYS A 24 -9.41 -15.11 -0.10
CA LYS A 24 -9.02 -16.49 -0.37
C LYS A 24 -8.81 -17.21 0.95
N TYR A 25 -9.92 -17.44 1.67
CA TYR A 25 -9.97 -18.54 2.62
C TYR A 25 -10.19 -19.82 1.80
N ASP A 26 -9.19 -20.70 1.82
CA ASP A 26 -9.22 -21.99 1.17
C ASP A 26 -10.19 -22.91 1.93
N GLU A 27 -11.44 -22.97 1.45
CA GLU A 27 -12.48 -23.88 1.90
C GLU A 27 -12.17 -25.32 1.46
N ASN A 28 -11.18 -25.99 2.07
CA ASN A 28 -11.07 -27.46 2.06
C ASN A 28 -10.06 -27.96 3.13
N ASN A 29 -10.42 -27.83 4.40
CA ASN A 29 -10.16 -28.92 5.33
C ASN A 29 -11.27 -28.97 6.37
N GLY A 30 -12.14 -29.96 6.23
CA GLY A 30 -13.30 -30.12 7.08
C GLY A 30 -12.87 -30.55 8.47
N ASP A 31 -13.14 -29.71 9.45
CA ASP A 31 -13.56 -30.14 10.77
C ASP A 31 -14.57 -29.12 11.28
N LYS A 32 -15.82 -29.54 11.36
CA LYS A 32 -16.87 -28.79 12.04
C LYS A 32 -16.47 -28.71 13.51
N LYS A 33 -16.31 -27.49 14.02
CA LYS A 33 -16.37 -27.21 15.45
C LYS A 33 -17.41 -26.12 15.68
N ASP A 34 -18.63 -26.62 15.77
CA ASP A 34 -19.68 -26.28 16.71
C ASP A 34 -19.58 -24.88 17.33
N SER A 35 -20.63 -24.12 17.09
CA SER A 35 -20.92 -22.79 17.60
C SER A 35 -20.86 -22.71 19.12
N GLU A 36 -19.84 -22.04 19.65
CA GLU A 36 -19.90 -21.39 20.96
C GLU A 36 -19.24 -20.01 20.82
N SER A 37 -19.98 -18.98 21.21
CA SER A 37 -19.60 -17.58 21.12
C SER A 37 -18.41 -17.28 22.04
N GLU A 38 -17.26 -16.92 21.48
CA GLU A 38 -16.13 -16.39 22.25
C GLU A 38 -15.69 -15.05 21.65
N ASP A 39 -15.76 -13.99 22.47
CA ASP A 39 -15.18 -12.68 22.23
C ASP A 39 -13.70 -12.83 21.87
N TYR A 40 -13.39 -12.80 20.57
CA TYR A 40 -12.06 -13.00 20.04
C TYR A 40 -11.24 -11.71 20.21
N TRP A 41 -10.59 -11.54 21.36
CA TRP A 41 -9.34 -10.77 21.40
C TRP A 41 -8.31 -11.61 20.64
N GLY A 42 -8.22 -11.39 19.33
CA GLY A 42 -7.24 -12.06 18.49
C GLY A 42 -5.86 -11.96 19.12
N ASP A 43 -5.15 -13.09 19.16
CA ASP A 43 -3.80 -13.18 19.70
C ASP A 43 -2.94 -12.06 19.06
N PRO A 44 -2.56 -11.01 19.84
CA PRO A 44 -1.82 -9.89 19.30
C PRO A 44 -0.41 -10.30 18.84
N GLU A 45 0.03 -11.53 19.13
CA GLU A 45 1.32 -12.04 18.69
C GLU A 45 1.36 -12.47 17.22
N ASN A 46 0.21 -12.60 16.54
CA ASN A 46 0.15 -13.04 15.14
C ASN A 46 -0.22 -11.92 14.15
N LEU A 47 0.49 -10.79 14.20
CA LEU A 47 0.44 -9.77 13.14
C LEU A 47 1.21 -10.28 11.91
N GLU A 48 0.49 -10.67 10.86
CA GLU A 48 1.11 -10.99 9.57
C GLU A 48 1.81 -9.74 9.02
N LYS A 49 3.13 -9.83 8.80
CA LYS A 49 3.93 -8.70 8.32
C LYS A 49 4.12 -8.79 6.81
N PRO A 50 4.01 -7.67 6.09
CA PRO A 50 4.36 -7.65 4.68
C PRO A 50 5.85 -8.00 4.49
N SER A 51 6.13 -8.86 3.53
CA SER A 51 7.47 -9.24 3.10
C SER A 51 7.75 -8.62 1.74
N TYR A 52 8.78 -7.76 1.66
CA TYR A 52 9.20 -7.12 0.42
C TYR A 52 10.58 -7.57 0.00
N ASN A 53 10.79 -7.57 -1.31
CA ASN A 53 12.11 -7.73 -1.91
C ASN A 53 12.60 -6.39 -2.45
N LEU A 54 13.81 -5.98 -2.08
CA LEU A 54 14.38 -4.72 -2.55
C LEU A 54 14.57 -4.70 -4.08
N ASN A 55 14.76 -5.86 -4.72
CA ASN A 55 14.86 -5.97 -6.17
C ASN A 55 13.53 -5.66 -6.89
N GLU A 56 12.41 -5.70 -6.17
CA GLU A 56 11.07 -5.37 -6.69
C GLU A 56 10.73 -3.89 -6.49
N ALA A 57 11.65 -3.08 -5.93
CA ALA A 57 11.42 -1.66 -5.67
C ALA A 57 10.88 -0.87 -6.88
N PRO A 58 11.33 -1.08 -8.14
CA PRO A 58 10.74 -0.39 -9.28
C PRO A 58 9.24 -0.68 -9.46
N GLU A 59 8.82 -1.93 -9.31
CA GLU A 59 7.41 -2.32 -9.47
C GLU A 59 6.57 -1.91 -8.26
N LEU A 60 7.13 -2.04 -7.05
CA LEU A 60 6.50 -1.55 -5.83
C LEU A 60 6.28 -0.04 -5.87
N PHE A 61 7.22 0.74 -6.43
CA PHE A 61 7.05 2.17 -6.58
C PHE A 61 5.98 2.54 -7.60
N LYS A 62 5.90 1.83 -8.74
CA LYS A 62 4.80 2.01 -9.71
C LYS A 62 3.44 1.72 -9.07
N LYS A 63 3.35 0.65 -8.27
CA LYS A 63 2.15 0.31 -7.51
C LYS A 63 1.81 1.41 -6.52
N PHE A 64 2.78 1.88 -5.72
CA PHE A 64 2.63 2.97 -4.76
C PHE A 64 2.11 4.26 -5.43
N ILE A 65 2.67 4.65 -6.58
CA ILE A 65 2.19 5.81 -7.35
C ILE A 65 0.71 5.66 -7.70
N THR A 66 0.31 4.46 -8.10
CA THR A 66 -1.07 4.15 -8.49
C THR A 66 -2.01 4.15 -7.27
N ASP A 67 -1.65 3.39 -6.23
CA ASP A 67 -2.46 3.21 -5.01
C ASP A 67 -2.71 4.55 -4.29
N TYR A 68 -1.70 5.41 -4.22
CA TYR A 68 -1.77 6.70 -3.53
C TYR A 68 -1.92 7.89 -4.47
N GLN A 69 -2.23 7.64 -5.75
CA GLN A 69 -2.49 8.66 -6.78
C GLN A 69 -1.41 9.76 -6.82
N ARG A 70 -0.14 9.35 -6.72
CA ARG A 70 0.98 10.29 -6.70
C ARG A 70 1.14 10.97 -8.04
N GLN A 71 1.43 12.26 -7.99
CA GLN A 71 1.80 13.05 -9.15
C GLN A 71 3.07 13.82 -8.80
N TYR A 72 4.06 13.71 -9.68
CA TYR A 72 5.32 14.42 -9.53
C TYR A 72 5.44 15.44 -10.65
N LYS A 73 5.97 16.61 -10.32
CA LYS A 73 6.04 17.76 -11.21
C LYS A 73 6.88 17.49 -12.46
N ASP A 74 7.99 16.80 -12.27
CA ASP A 74 8.98 16.53 -13.31
C ASP A 74 9.81 15.28 -12.98
N GLU A 75 10.69 14.90 -13.91
CA GLU A 75 11.57 13.74 -13.77
C GLU A 75 12.55 13.88 -12.59
N SER A 76 12.96 15.10 -12.24
CA SER A 76 13.83 15.33 -11.09
C SER A 76 13.12 14.99 -9.78
N GLU A 77 11.86 15.41 -9.64
CA GLU A 77 11.05 15.04 -8.48
C GLU A 77 10.75 13.54 -8.46
N TYR A 78 10.41 12.93 -9.61
CA TYR A 78 10.20 11.49 -9.71
C TYR A 78 11.41 10.70 -9.18
N ASN A 79 12.61 11.06 -9.64
CA ASN A 79 13.86 10.39 -9.24
C ASN A 79 14.17 10.59 -7.75
N LEU A 80 13.91 11.79 -7.22
CA LEU A 80 14.06 12.09 -5.81
C LEU A 80 13.11 11.24 -4.95
N ARG A 81 11.83 11.19 -5.34
CA ARG A 81 10.78 10.43 -4.64
C ARG A 81 11.03 8.94 -4.69
N TYR A 82 11.50 8.42 -5.82
CA TYR A 82 11.94 7.03 -5.94
C TYR A 82 13.10 6.72 -4.99
N THR A 83 14.05 7.64 -4.86
CA THR A 83 15.19 7.48 -3.94
C THR A 83 14.71 7.38 -2.49
N TYR A 84 13.80 8.25 -2.06
CA TYR A 84 13.21 8.17 -0.71
C TYR A 84 12.37 6.91 -0.52
N PHE A 85 11.61 6.51 -1.52
CA PHE A 85 10.85 5.26 -1.50
C PHE A 85 11.75 4.04 -1.28
N VAL A 86 12.84 3.92 -2.03
CA VAL A 86 13.81 2.81 -1.88
C VAL A 86 14.44 2.82 -0.48
N GLN A 87 14.75 4.00 0.07
CA GLN A 87 15.30 4.11 1.42
C GLN A 87 14.29 3.64 2.47
N ASN A 88 13.05 4.14 2.42
CA ASN A 88 12.00 3.77 3.36
C ASN A 88 11.60 2.28 3.21
N LEU A 89 11.65 1.72 2.01
CA LEU A 89 11.41 0.28 1.78
C LEU A 89 12.46 -0.58 2.49
N LYS A 90 13.75 -0.18 2.47
CA LYS A 90 14.80 -0.87 3.23
C LYS A 90 14.50 -0.82 4.72
N ASP A 91 14.12 0.36 5.23
CA ASP A 91 13.83 0.56 6.64
C ASP A 91 12.63 -0.30 7.08
N ILE A 92 11.57 -0.39 6.26
CA ILE A 92 10.42 -1.27 6.50
C ILE A 92 10.86 -2.75 6.58
N ILE A 93 11.65 -3.22 5.61
CA ILE A 93 12.16 -4.61 5.59
C ILE A 93 12.95 -4.90 6.88
N GLU A 94 13.86 -3.99 7.25
CA GLU A 94 14.67 -4.15 8.45
C GLU A 94 13.85 -4.12 9.75
N LEU A 95 12.90 -3.19 9.86
CA LEU A 95 12.04 -3.06 11.04
C LEU A 95 11.15 -4.29 11.21
N ASN A 96 10.58 -4.82 10.12
CA ASN A 96 9.74 -6.02 10.17
C ASN A 96 10.54 -7.27 10.55
N ALA A 97 11.80 -7.36 10.14
CA ALA A 97 12.71 -8.43 10.53
C ALA A 97 13.11 -8.36 12.01
N LYS A 98 13.27 -7.15 12.57
CA LYS A 98 13.75 -6.93 13.95
C LYS A 98 12.63 -6.96 14.99
N ASN A 99 11.46 -6.38 14.70
CA ASN A 99 10.39 -6.19 15.67
C ASN A 99 9.44 -7.38 15.66
N LYS A 100 9.13 -7.99 16.81
CA LYS A 100 8.17 -9.12 16.86
C LYS A 100 6.71 -8.66 16.99
N HIS A 101 6.48 -7.51 17.60
CA HIS A 101 5.15 -7.06 18.04
C HIS A 101 4.60 -5.90 17.20
N SER A 102 5.29 -5.50 16.13
CA SER A 102 4.83 -4.45 15.23
C SER A 102 5.19 -4.77 13.79
N SER A 103 4.36 -4.27 12.88
CA SER A 103 4.59 -4.29 11.44
C SER A 103 4.71 -2.86 10.91
N SER A 104 5.50 -2.70 9.87
CA SER A 104 5.59 -1.53 9.01
C SER A 104 5.23 -1.94 7.59
N ASP A 105 4.59 -1.05 6.84
CA ASP A 105 4.05 -1.31 5.51
C ASP A 105 4.28 -0.09 4.63
N ILE A 106 4.23 -0.27 3.31
CA ILE A 106 4.21 0.83 2.34
C ILE A 106 2.91 1.61 2.52
N ASN A 107 3.03 2.83 3.04
CA ASN A 107 1.91 3.73 3.29
C ASN A 107 2.04 5.03 2.48
N MET A 108 1.10 5.97 2.67
CA MET A 108 1.10 7.27 2.00
C MET A 108 2.28 8.21 2.31
N PHE A 109 3.22 7.80 3.16
CA PHE A 109 4.44 8.56 3.46
C PHE A 109 5.69 7.84 2.98
N ALA A 110 5.55 6.74 2.24
CA ALA A 110 6.66 5.90 1.82
C ALA A 110 7.67 6.64 0.92
N ASP A 111 7.32 7.74 0.25
CA ASP A 111 8.22 8.56 -0.58
C ASP A 111 8.65 9.89 0.08
N TYR A 112 8.48 10.02 1.39
CA TYR A 112 8.87 11.20 2.16
C TYR A 112 10.27 11.03 2.75
N SER A 113 11.01 12.13 2.80
CA SER A 113 12.21 12.23 3.63
C SER A 113 11.86 12.41 5.12
N PRO A 114 12.80 12.14 6.05
CA PRO A 114 12.57 12.39 7.47
C PRO A 114 12.20 13.84 7.79
N SER A 115 12.81 14.81 7.09
CA SER A 115 12.51 16.24 7.30
C SER A 115 11.12 16.63 6.79
N GLU A 116 10.68 16.07 5.67
CA GLU A 116 9.32 16.28 5.17
C GLU A 116 8.28 15.68 6.13
N LEU A 117 8.53 14.46 6.61
CA LEU A 117 7.65 13.80 7.58
C LEU A 117 7.55 14.60 8.89
N ALA A 118 8.68 15.13 9.38
CA ALA A 118 8.72 15.96 10.59
C ALA A 118 7.98 17.30 10.42
N SER A 119 7.85 17.80 9.19
CA SER A 119 7.14 19.06 8.91
C SER A 119 5.62 18.90 8.83
N LEU A 120 5.09 17.68 8.97
CA LEU A 120 3.65 17.39 8.96
C LEU A 120 2.98 17.45 10.34
N GLY A 121 3.76 17.53 11.43
CA GLY A 121 3.29 17.61 12.82
C GLY A 121 3.40 19.01 13.41
#